data_AF-A0A1J3I6L5-F1
#
_entry.id   AF-A0A1J3I6L5-F1
#
_cell.length_a   1.000
_cell.length_b   1.000
_cell.length_c   1.000
_cell.angle_alpha   90.00
_cell.angle_beta   90.00
_cell.angle_gamma   90.00
#
_symmetry.space_group_name_H-M   'P 1'
#
loop_
_entity.id
_entity.type
_entity.pdbx_description
1 polymer ?
#
loop_
_entity_poly.entity_id
_entity_poly.type
_entity_poly.pdbx_seq_one_letter_code
_entity_poly.pdbx_strand_id
1 'polypeptide(L)'
;NLEETGSLIGQAMLKRATARTNSNSQSSRSQCIINIRAAHNGVSNETKTQSSDAMLTIVDLAGAEREKRTGNQGERLVESNFINNT
;
A
#
# COMPACT_ATOMS: atom_id res chain seq x y z
N ASN A 1 3.56 19.34 -3.33
CA ASN A 1 4.13 19.98 -2.13
C ASN A 1 4.26 18.91 -1.03
N LEU A 2 5.31 18.88 -0.21
CA LEU A 2 5.57 17.74 0.70
C LEU A 2 4.44 17.50 1.70
N GLU A 3 3.88 18.58 2.24
CA GLU A 3 2.78 18.57 3.20
C GLU A 3 1.49 17.97 2.61
N GLU A 4 1.17 18.35 1.37
CA GLU A 4 0.02 17.83 0.64
C GLU A 4 0.16 16.33 0.36
N THR A 5 1.37 15.89 -0.03
CA THR A 5 1.68 14.46 -0.19
C THR A 5 1.51 13.70 1.13
N GLY A 6 2.01 14.24 2.23
CA GLY A 6 1.84 13.65 3.57
C GLY A 6 0.36 13.54 3.97
N SER A 7 -0.44 14.58 3.71
CA SER A 7 -1.88 14.60 3.97
C SER A 7 -2.62 13.55 3.16
N LEU A 8 -2.35 13.44 1.85
CA LEU A 8 -2.95 12.43 0.98
C LEU A 8 -2.62 11.01 1.42
N ILE A 9 -1.36 10.75 1.80
CA ILE A 9 -0.94 9.46 2.34
C ILE A 9 -1.68 9.18 3.65
N GLY A 10 -1.77 10.15 4.56
CA GLY A 10 -2.52 10.02 5.81
C GLY A 10 -3.98 9.66 5.59
N GLN A 11 -4.66 10.34 4.67
CA GLN A 11 -6.04 10.03 4.30
C GLN A 11 -6.19 8.64 3.68
N ALA A 12 -5.23 8.22 2.84
CA ALA A 12 -5.21 6.88 2.26
C ALA A 12 -5.02 5.80 3.34
N MET A 13 -4.16 6.05 4.32
CA MET A 13 -3.96 5.16 5.47
C MET A 13 -5.23 5.00 6.31
N LEU A 14 -6.03 6.06 6.48
CA LEU A 14 -7.31 5.98 7.18
C LEU A 14 -8.37 5.13 6.45
N LYS A 15 -8.29 5.03 5.11
CA LYS A 15 -9.17 4.19 4.30
C LYS A 15 -8.71 2.73 4.23
N ARG A 16 -7.55 2.41 4.81
CA ARG A 16 -6.98 1.06 4.75
C ARG A 16 -7.87 0.10 5.53
N ALA A 17 -8.15 -1.07 4.95
CA ALA A 17 -8.92 -2.09 5.64
C ALA A 17 -8.06 -2.68 6.77
N THR A 18 -8.56 -2.61 8.00
CA THR A 18 -7.92 -3.22 9.16
C THR A 18 -8.93 -4.01 9.97
N ALA A 19 -8.47 -5.03 10.67
CA ALA A 19 -9.30 -5.78 11.60
C ALA A 19 -8.48 -6.36 12.74
N ARG A 20 -9.14 -6.54 13.88
CA ARG A 20 -8.57 -7.29 14.99
C ARG A 20 -8.67 -8.79 14.72
N THR A 21 -7.61 -9.50 15.06
CA THR A 21 -7.59 -10.96 15.16
C THR A 21 -7.11 -11.36 16.56
N ASN A 22 -7.15 -12.65 16.88
CA ASN A 22 -6.58 -13.14 18.15
C ASN A 22 -5.06 -12.97 18.23
N SER A 23 -4.38 -12.76 17.10
CA SER A 23 -2.92 -12.60 17.05
C SER A 23 -2.46 -11.14 16.94
N ASN A 24 -3.31 -10.22 16.50
CA ASN A 24 -2.97 -8.81 16.35
C ASN A 24 -4.21 -7.91 16.57
N SER A 25 -4.08 -6.89 17.41
CA SER A 25 -5.13 -5.92 17.71
C SER A 25 -5.53 -5.05 16.51
N GLN A 26 -4.63 -4.86 15.55
CA GLN A 26 -4.82 -4.07 14.34
C GLN A 26 -4.03 -4.71 13.18
N SER A 27 -4.58 -5.79 12.62
CA SER A 27 -4.05 -6.44 11.43
C SER A 27 -4.45 -5.65 10.19
N SER A 28 -3.50 -5.33 9.32
CA SER A 28 -3.81 -4.82 7.98
C SER A 28 -4.43 -5.92 7.14
N ARG A 29 -5.61 -5.65 6.58
CA ARG A 29 -6.41 -6.61 5.81
C ARG A 29 -6.47 -6.30 4.31
N SER A 30 -5.85 -5.20 3.90
CA SER A 30 -5.67 -4.81 2.51
C SER A 30 -4.20 -4.54 2.19
N GLN A 31 -3.79 -4.82 0.96
CA GLN A 31 -2.50 -4.44 0.41
C GLN A 31 -2.49 -2.93 0.08
N CYS A 32 -1.36 -2.24 0.27
CA CYS A 32 -1.18 -0.85 -0.13
C CYS A 32 0.01 -0.70 -1.07
N ILE A 33 -0.20 -0.06 -2.22
CA ILE A 33 0.84 0.23 -3.21
C ILE A 33 0.81 1.74 -3.48
N ILE A 34 1.93 2.41 -3.21
CA ILE A 34 2.12 3.84 -3.45
C ILE A 34 3.18 3.99 -4.53
N ASN A 35 2.81 4.61 -5.66
CA ASN A 35 3.73 4.93 -6.75
C ASN A 35 4.03 6.43 -6.72
N ILE A 36 5.29 6.79 -6.51
CA ILE A 36 5.79 8.16 -6.59
C ILE A 36 6.56 8.28 -7.89
N ARG A 37 6.09 9.14 -8.80
CA ARG A 37 6.72 9.37 -10.09
C ARG A 37 7.36 10.75 -10.12
N ALA A 38 8.63 10.80 -10.51
CA ALA A 38 9.31 12.04 -10.85
C ALA A 38 9.20 12.23 -12.36
N ALA A 39 8.35 13.17 -12.78
CA ALA A 39 8.26 13.61 -14.16
C ALA A 39 9.17 14.82 -14.36
N HIS A 40 10.07 14.75 -15.36
CA HIS A 40 10.92 15.88 -15.71
C HIS A 40 10.18 16.80 -16.70
N ASN A 41 9.65 17.92 -16.22
CA ASN A 41 9.06 18.96 -17.08
C ASN A 41 10.16 19.83 -17.69
N GLY A 42 10.95 19.25 -18.59
CA GLY A 42 12.00 19.97 -19.31
C GLY A 42 11.44 20.78 -20.46
N VAL A 43 11.21 22.08 -20.25
CA VAL A 43 11.26 23.08 -21.33
C VAL A 43 12.71 23.49 -21.47
N SER A 44 13.47 22.85 -22.36
CA SER A 44 14.76 23.38 -22.79
C SER A 44 15.01 22.97 -24.23
N ASN A 45 14.79 23.93 -25.13
CA ASN A 45 15.38 23.93 -26.45
C ASN A 45 16.89 23.68 -26.32
N GLU A 46 17.43 22.85 -27.22
CA GLU A 46 18.86 22.71 -27.55
C GLU A 46 19.72 21.63 -26.89
N THR A 47 19.21 20.77 -26.00
CA THR A 47 19.96 19.53 -25.72
C THR A 47 19.02 18.41 -25.33
N LYS A 48 19.07 17.31 -26.11
CA LYS A 48 18.26 16.10 -25.96
C LYS A 48 18.69 15.35 -24.69
N THR A 49 18.47 15.95 -23.54
CA THR A 49 18.68 15.32 -22.24
C THR A 49 17.58 14.27 -22.11
N GLN A 50 17.95 12.99 -22.09
CA GLN A 50 17.00 11.90 -21.94
C GLN A 50 16.14 12.18 -20.70
N SER A 51 14.84 12.38 -20.90
CA SER A 51 13.86 12.45 -19.83
C SER A 51 13.85 11.11 -19.11
N SER A 52 14.56 11.02 -17.99
CA SER A 52 14.52 9.83 -17.14
C SER A 52 13.31 9.95 -16.22
N ASP A 53 12.17 9.39 -16.65
CA ASP A 53 11.06 9.18 -15.74
C ASP A 53 11.50 8.18 -14.67
N ALA A 54 11.57 8.63 -13.42
CA ALA A 54 11.89 7.78 -12.29
C ALA A 54 10.60 7.44 -11.52
N MET A 55 10.44 6.17 -11.14
CA MET A 55 9.32 5.72 -10.32
C MET A 55 9.85 5.01 -9.07
N LEU A 56 9.44 5.48 -7.90
CA LEU A 56 9.60 4.80 -6.62
C LEU A 56 8.26 4.15 -6.25
N THR A 57 8.26 2.84 -6.06
CA THR A 57 7.10 2.08 -5.60
C THR A 57 7.33 1.62 -4.16
N ILE A 58 6.41 1.99 -3.28
CA ILE A 58 6.37 1.53 -1.88
C ILE A 58 5.21 0.55 -1.76
N VAL A 59 5.51 -0.67 -1.31
CA VAL A 59 4.54 -1.74 -1.14
C VAL A 59 4.46 -2.11 0.34
N ASP A 60 3.26 -2.08 0.90
CA ASP A 60 2.95 -2.50 2.26
C ASP A 60 1.88 -3.60 2.21
N LEU A 61 2.29 -4.81 2.60
CA LEU A 61 1.45 -6.00 2.49
C LEU A 61 0.73 -6.35 3.79
N ALA A 62 -0.48 -6.89 3.66
CA ALA A 62 -1.21 -7.57 4.73
C ALA A 62 -0.42 -8.78 5.22
N GLY A 63 -0.46 -9.01 6.54
CA GLY A 63 0.26 -10.12 7.15
C GLY A 63 -0.35 -11.46 6.77
N ALA A 64 0.49 -12.47 6.51
CA ALA A 64 0.02 -13.83 6.37
C ALA A 64 -0.57 -14.32 7.70
N GLU A 65 -1.81 -14.79 7.66
CA GLU A 65 -2.58 -15.15 8.84
C GLU A 65 -2.79 -16.66 8.93
N ARG A 66 -2.32 -17.24 10.04
CA ARG A 66 -2.56 -18.66 10.34
C ARG A 66 -3.90 -18.78 11.04
N GLU A 67 -4.89 -19.36 10.36
CA GLU A 67 -6.27 -19.52 10.84
C GLU A 67 -6.36 -19.99 12.30
N LYS A 68 -5.64 -21.07 12.66
CA LYS A 68 -5.65 -21.63 14.02
C LYS A 68 -5.21 -20.65 15.11
N ARG A 69 -4.41 -19.63 14.78
CA ARG A 69 -3.91 -18.62 15.71
C ARG A 69 -4.69 -17.31 15.65
N THR A 70 -5.24 -16.95 14.50
CA THR A 70 -5.99 -15.70 14.32
C THR A 70 -7.45 -15.84 14.71
N GLY A 71 -8.00 -17.06 14.68
CA GLY A 71 -9.39 -17.35 15.07
C GLY A 71 -10.43 -16.84 14.07
N ASN A 72 -10.02 -16.59 12.82
CA ASN A 72 -10.90 -16.09 11.77
C ASN A 72 -11.93 -17.15 11.35
N GLN A 73 -13.18 -16.73 11.13
CA GLN A 73 -14.28 -17.61 10.72
C GLN A 73 -15.15 -16.94 9.65
N GLY A 74 -15.95 -17.74 8.94
CA GLY A 74 -16.89 -17.24 7.92
C GLY A 74 -16.21 -16.37 6.86
N GLU A 75 -16.78 -15.20 6.56
CA GLU A 75 -16.22 -14.24 5.60
C GLU A 75 -14.78 -13.83 5.92
N ARG A 76 -14.43 -13.76 7.23
CA ARG A 76 -13.08 -13.40 7.66
C ARG A 76 -12.06 -14.49 7.31
N LEU A 77 -12.46 -15.76 7.31
CA LEU A 77 -11.59 -16.85 6.89
C LEU A 77 -11.34 -16.80 5.38
N VAL A 78 -12.39 -16.54 4.58
CA VAL A 78 -12.28 -16.38 3.13
C VAL A 78 -11.33 -15.24 2.78
N GLU A 79 -11.47 -14.08 3.43
CA GLU A 79 -10.57 -12.95 3.28
C GLU A 79 -9.12 -13.30 3.66
N SER A 80 -8.91 -14.04 4.76
CA SER A 80 -7.57 -14.45 5.19
C SER A 80 -6.90 -15.40 4.20
N ASN A 81 -7.68 -16.30 3.60
CA ASN A 81 -7.18 -17.18 2.55
C ASN A 81 -6.79 -16.39 1.32
N PHE A 82 -7.56 -15.36 0.94
CA PHE A 82 -7.17 -14.48 -0.15
C PHE A 82 -5.85 -13.75 0.15
N ILE A 83 -5.71 -13.18 1.36
CA ILE A 83 -4.48 -12.51 1.81
C ILE A 83 -3.26 -13.45 1.76
N ASN A 84 -3.41 -14.69 2.22
CA ASN A 84 -2.31 -15.67 2.24
C ASN A 84 -1.88 -16.14 0.84
N ASN A 85 -2.73 -15.95 -0.17
CA ASN A 85 -2.48 -16.36 -1.56
C ASN A 85 -2.36 -15.17 -2.52
N THR A 86 -2.25 -13.94 -2.00
CA THR A 86 -1.95 -12.73 -2.77
C THR A 86 -0.45 -12.69 -3.08
#